data_AF-A0A7S2J3S1-F1
#
_entry.id   AF-A0A7S2J3S1-F1
#
_cell.length_a   1.000
_cell.length_b   1.000
_cell.length_c   1.000
_cell.angle_alpha   90.00
_cell.angle_beta   90.00
_cell.angle_gamma   90.00
#
_symmetry.space_group_name_H-M   'P 1'
#
loop_
_entity.id
_entity.type
_entity.pdbx_description
1 polymer ?
#
loop_
_entity_poly.entity_id
_entity_poly.type
_entity_poly.pdbx_seq_one_letter_code
_entity_poly.pdbx_strand_id
1 'polypeptide(L)'
;FVGLYNRKTEPAWAVGELWCDMEYDHEGLCHNQNKNRQDLCNWVNATGKTSTAFDFTTKGILQEAVKNCQYWRLRDNSGKPPGLLGWMPKYAVTFIDNHDTGSSQGHWPFPNDKVLI
;
A
#
# COMPACT_ATOMS: atom_id res chain seq x y z
N PHE A 1 -5.57 14.64 -11.71
CA PHE A 1 -4.68 15.79 -11.43
C PHE A 1 -3.21 15.42 -11.61
N VAL A 2 -2.65 14.48 -10.85
CA VAL A 2 -1.21 14.12 -10.88
C VAL A 2 -0.64 13.84 -12.27
N GLY A 3 -1.32 13.05 -13.10
CA GLY A 3 -0.84 12.78 -14.47
C GLY A 3 -0.65 14.03 -15.35
N LEU A 4 -1.37 15.12 -15.09
CA LEU A 4 -1.17 16.39 -15.80
C LEU A 4 0.19 17.01 -15.43
N TYR A 5 0.54 17.03 -14.15
CA TYR A 5 1.80 17.60 -13.66
C TYR A 5 2.98 16.76 -14.13
N ASN A 6 2.90 15.44 -14.01
CA ASN A 6 3.98 14.55 -14.45
C ASN A 6 4.28 14.74 -15.95
N ARG A 7 3.25 14.90 -16.80
CA ARG A 7 3.45 15.20 -18.22
C ARG A 7 4.02 16.58 -18.51
N LYS A 8 3.83 17.56 -17.62
CA LYS A 8 4.31 18.93 -17.82
C LYS A 8 5.68 19.18 -17.21
N THR A 9 6.08 18.38 -16.23
CA THR A 9 7.34 18.53 -15.47
C THR A 9 8.36 17.45 -15.77
N GLU A 10 7.94 16.35 -16.41
CA GLU A 10 8.79 15.23 -16.83
C GLU A 10 9.75 14.74 -15.72
N PRO A 11 9.23 14.39 -14.53
CA PRO A 11 10.09 13.93 -13.45
C PRO A 11 10.76 12.61 -13.84
N ALA A 12 12.01 12.43 -13.44
CA ALA A 12 12.72 11.16 -13.65
C ALA A 12 11.99 9.98 -13.00
N TRP A 13 11.32 10.23 -11.87
CA TRP A 13 10.47 9.28 -11.16
C TRP A 13 9.43 10.00 -10.30
N ALA A 14 8.24 9.41 -10.17
CA ALA A 14 7.15 9.95 -9.36
C ALA A 14 6.47 8.85 -8.55
N VAL A 15 6.19 9.15 -7.28
CA VAL A 15 5.38 8.33 -6.37
C VAL A 15 4.24 9.16 -5.83
N GLY A 16 3.02 8.65 -5.95
CA GLY A 16 1.83 9.28 -5.39
C GLY A 16 1.44 8.66 -4.07
N GLU A 17 1.02 9.51 -3.14
CA GLU A 17 0.33 9.11 -1.94
C GLU A 17 -1.18 9.09 -2.20
N LEU A 18 -1.73 7.89 -2.32
CA LEU A 18 -3.17 7.65 -2.26
C LEU A 18 -3.43 6.71 -1.09
N TRP A 19 -3.78 7.29 0.05
CA TRP A 19 -4.14 6.54 1.26
C TRP A 19 -5.66 6.41 1.34
N CYS A 20 -6.17 5.25 0.90
CA CYS A 20 -7.58 4.90 1.01
C CYS A 20 -7.84 3.98 2.21
N ASP A 21 -9.06 4.04 2.76
CA ASP A 21 -9.50 3.15 3.81
C ASP A 21 -9.36 1.68 3.39
N MET A 22 -8.90 0.85 4.33
CA MET A 22 -8.92 -0.59 4.18
C MET A 22 -10.28 -1.17 4.55
N GLU A 23 -10.53 -2.40 4.13
CA GLU A 23 -11.76 -3.12 4.44
C GLU A 23 -11.65 -3.82 5.80
N TYR A 24 -12.61 -3.55 6.69
CA TYR A 24 -12.69 -4.14 8.02
C TYR A 24 -14.08 -4.74 8.24
N ASP A 25 -14.13 -5.83 9.00
CA ASP A 25 -15.35 -6.45 9.51
C ASP A 25 -15.29 -6.58 11.05
N HIS A 26 -16.20 -7.38 11.62
CA HIS A 26 -16.28 -7.61 13.06
C HIS A 26 -15.11 -8.43 13.63
N GLU A 27 -14.33 -9.10 12.78
CA GLU A 27 -13.13 -9.87 13.14
C GLU A 27 -11.83 -9.08 12.91
N GLY A 28 -11.92 -7.87 12.32
CA GLY A 28 -10.79 -6.98 12.10
C GLY A 28 -10.51 -6.76 10.61
N LEU A 29 -9.23 -6.66 10.22
CA LEU A 29 -8.85 -6.41 8.83
C LEU A 29 -9.28 -7.62 7.96
N CYS A 30 -10.14 -7.38 6.97
CA CYS A 30 -10.57 -8.45 6.07
C CYS A 30 -9.36 -9.02 5.31
N HIS A 31 -9.33 -10.33 5.06
CA HIS A 31 -8.25 -10.97 4.30
C HIS A 31 -8.17 -10.45 2.86
N ASN A 32 -9.34 -10.25 2.23
CA ASN A 32 -9.42 -9.72 0.89
C ASN A 32 -9.42 -8.18 0.92
N GLN A 33 -8.36 -7.58 0.38
CA GLN A 33 -8.24 -6.12 0.22
C GLN A 33 -8.25 -5.71 -1.26
N ASN A 34 -8.88 -6.52 -2.13
CA ASN A 34 -8.93 -6.27 -3.57
C ASN A 34 -9.47 -4.89 -3.91
N LYS A 35 -10.48 -4.42 -3.18
CA LYS A 35 -11.02 -3.07 -3.39
C LYS A 35 -9.92 -2.01 -3.19
N ASN A 36 -9.19 -2.07 -2.09
CA ASN A 36 -8.13 -1.11 -1.76
C ASN A 36 -7.01 -1.12 -2.81
N ARG A 37 -6.47 -2.30 -3.20
CA ARG A 37 -5.45 -2.36 -4.27
C ARG A 37 -5.99 -2.02 -5.66
N GLN A 38 -7.29 -2.25 -5.93
CA GLN A 38 -7.92 -1.81 -7.18
C GLN A 38 -7.99 -0.28 -7.26
N ASP A 39 -8.27 0.40 -6.15
CA ASP A 39 -8.28 1.86 -6.10
C ASP A 39 -6.88 2.43 -6.41
N LEU A 40 -5.81 1.79 -5.92
CA LEU A 40 -4.43 2.12 -6.29
C LEU A 40 -4.14 1.87 -7.78
N CYS A 41 -4.56 0.71 -8.33
CA CYS A 41 -4.44 0.41 -9.77
C CYS A 41 -5.15 1.46 -10.63
N ASN A 42 -6.38 1.82 -10.26
CA ASN A 42 -7.20 2.80 -10.96
C ASN A 42 -6.51 4.17 -10.95
N TRP A 43 -5.94 4.56 -9.80
CA TRP A 43 -5.21 5.80 -9.67
C TRP A 43 -3.95 5.83 -10.55
N VAL A 44 -3.13 4.78 -10.52
CA VAL A 44 -1.93 4.66 -11.39
C VAL A 44 -2.34 4.77 -12.86
N ASN A 45 -3.39 4.07 -13.27
CA ASN A 45 -3.91 4.14 -14.63
C ASN A 45 -4.42 5.55 -14.99
N ALA A 46 -5.08 6.25 -14.06
CA ALA A 46 -5.56 7.62 -14.25
C ALA A 46 -4.41 8.65 -14.41
N THR A 47 -3.19 8.32 -13.95
CA THR A 47 -2.00 9.13 -14.27
C THR A 47 -1.47 8.92 -15.69
N GLY A 48 -2.05 7.99 -16.47
CA GLY A 48 -1.46 7.50 -17.70
C GLY A 48 -0.21 6.65 -17.45
N LYS A 49 -0.14 5.99 -16.29
CA LYS A 49 1.03 5.21 -15.83
C LYS A 49 2.33 6.04 -15.77
N THR A 50 2.21 7.34 -15.52
CA THR A 50 3.34 8.27 -15.34
C THR A 50 3.74 8.44 -13.87
N SER A 51 3.03 7.78 -12.95
CA SER A 51 3.36 7.73 -11.53
C SER A 51 3.31 6.30 -11.02
N THR A 52 4.17 5.99 -10.07
CA THR A 52 3.99 4.88 -9.12
C THR A 52 3.09 5.33 -7.97
N ALA A 53 2.69 4.42 -7.09
CA ALA A 53 1.94 4.72 -5.88
C ALA A 53 2.56 4.01 -4.66
N PHE A 54 2.46 4.65 -3.50
CA PHE A 54 2.73 3.96 -2.23
C PHE A 54 1.75 2.80 -2.05
N ASP A 55 2.28 1.62 -1.77
CA ASP A 55 1.49 0.40 -1.61
C ASP A 55 0.96 0.30 -0.18
N PHE A 56 -0.01 1.16 0.13
CA PHE A 56 -0.71 1.16 1.42
C PHE A 56 -1.43 -0.16 1.69
N THR A 57 -1.86 -0.87 0.64
CA THR A 57 -2.45 -2.20 0.78
C THR A 57 -1.44 -3.19 1.37
N THR A 58 -0.22 -3.24 0.82
CA THR A 58 0.85 -4.09 1.36
C THR A 58 1.24 -3.66 2.78
N LYS A 59 1.39 -2.36 3.05
CA LYS A 59 1.70 -1.84 4.39
C LYS A 59 0.71 -2.35 5.44
N GLY A 60 -0.59 -2.18 5.20
CA GLY A 60 -1.62 -2.58 6.16
C GLY A 60 -1.69 -4.08 6.40
N ILE A 61 -1.63 -4.87 5.32
CA ILE A 61 -1.67 -6.33 5.43
C ILE A 61 -0.42 -6.86 6.13
N LEU A 62 0.76 -6.32 5.79
CA LEU A 62 2.01 -6.72 6.43
C LEU A 62 2.00 -6.41 7.92
N GLN A 63 1.53 -5.22 8.30
CA GLN A 63 1.39 -4.81 9.68
C GLN A 63 0.50 -5.77 10.48
N GLU A 64 -0.68 -6.09 9.96
CA GLU A 64 -1.60 -7.02 10.62
C GLU A 64 -1.02 -8.45 10.71
N ALA A 65 -0.34 -8.90 9.65
CA ALA A 65 0.29 -10.21 9.59
C ALA A 65 1.39 -10.36 10.65
N VAL A 66 2.28 -9.38 10.79
CA VAL A 66 3.38 -9.47 11.77
C VAL A 66 2.91 -9.23 13.19
N LYS A 67 1.89 -8.39 13.40
CA LYS A 67 1.33 -8.08 14.71
C LYS A 67 0.68 -9.32 15.34
N ASN A 68 -0.03 -10.11 14.54
CA ASN A 68 -0.83 -11.23 15.00
C ASN A 68 -0.26 -12.61 14.62
N CYS A 69 0.96 -12.67 14.08
CA CYS A 69 1.54 -13.90 13.50
C CYS A 69 0.65 -14.55 12.42
N GLN A 70 -0.14 -13.76 11.72
CA GLN A 70 -1.10 -14.19 10.68
C GLN A 70 -0.44 -14.17 9.29
N TYR A 71 0.70 -14.84 9.13
CA TYR A 71 1.49 -14.82 7.89
C TYR A 71 0.76 -15.41 6.67
N TRP A 72 -0.29 -16.18 6.89
CA TRP A 72 -1.20 -16.63 5.84
C TRP A 72 -1.84 -15.46 5.06
N ARG A 73 -1.92 -14.26 5.66
CA ARG A 73 -2.39 -13.03 4.99
C ARG A 73 -1.48 -12.61 3.84
N LEU A 74 -0.20 -12.96 3.85
CA LEU A 74 0.80 -12.55 2.86
C LEU A 74 0.67 -13.28 1.50
N ARG A 75 -0.38 -14.06 1.34
CA ARG A 75 -0.72 -14.77 0.11
C ARG A 75 -2.22 -14.60 -0.17
N ASP A 76 -2.55 -14.08 -1.34
CA ASP A 76 -3.93 -14.02 -1.82
C ASP A 76 -4.40 -15.37 -2.38
N ASN A 77 -5.70 -15.45 -2.71
CA ASN A 77 -6.32 -16.67 -3.22
C ASN A 77 -5.74 -17.17 -4.56
N SER A 78 -4.97 -16.33 -5.27
CA SER A 78 -4.26 -16.70 -6.50
C SER A 78 -2.78 -17.04 -6.25
N GLY A 79 -2.34 -17.06 -4.99
CA GLY A 79 -0.96 -17.33 -4.63
C GLY A 79 0.00 -16.16 -4.83
N LYS A 80 -0.51 -14.94 -4.98
CA LYS A 80 0.28 -13.72 -5.18
C LYS A 80 0.34 -12.87 -3.90
N PRO A 81 1.28 -11.90 -3.81
CA PRO A 81 1.22 -10.88 -2.76
C PRO A 81 -0.14 -10.15 -2.75
N PRO A 82 -0.70 -9.83 -1.58
CA PRO A 82 -2.08 -9.38 -1.47
C PRO A 82 -2.27 -7.86 -1.69
N GLY A 83 -1.19 -7.07 -1.78
CA GLY A 83 -1.25 -5.63 -2.06
C GLY A 83 -1.09 -5.27 -3.54
N LEU A 84 -0.78 -4.00 -3.84
CA LEU A 84 -0.54 -3.52 -5.20
C LEU A 84 0.63 -4.26 -5.86
N LEU A 85 1.66 -4.62 -5.08
CA LEU A 85 2.81 -5.44 -5.50
C LEU A 85 2.39 -6.71 -6.24
N GLY A 86 1.27 -7.35 -5.87
CA GLY A 86 0.79 -8.57 -6.51
C GLY A 86 0.13 -8.37 -7.88
N TRP A 87 -0.31 -7.14 -8.19
CA TRP A 87 -1.04 -6.81 -9.43
C TRP A 87 -0.23 -5.92 -10.38
N MET A 88 0.44 -4.90 -9.86
CA MET A 88 1.23 -3.92 -10.62
C MET A 88 2.59 -3.67 -9.96
N PRO A 89 3.48 -4.68 -9.85
CA PRO A 89 4.74 -4.57 -9.10
C PRO A 89 5.65 -3.42 -9.58
N LYS A 90 5.67 -3.12 -10.88
CA LYS A 90 6.42 -1.99 -11.45
C LYS A 90 5.98 -0.61 -10.91
N TYR A 91 4.77 -0.52 -10.36
CA TYR A 91 4.16 0.72 -9.90
C TYR A 91 3.91 0.75 -8.39
N ALA A 92 4.35 -0.27 -7.66
CA ALA A 92 4.19 -0.40 -6.22
C ALA A 92 5.47 0.06 -5.50
N VAL A 93 5.35 1.10 -4.68
CA VAL A 93 6.41 1.52 -3.75
C VAL A 93 6.04 1.01 -2.37
N THR A 94 6.70 -0.07 -1.94
CA THR A 94 6.48 -0.66 -0.62
C THR A 94 7.26 0.09 0.46
N PHE A 95 6.73 0.10 1.68
CA PHE A 95 7.32 0.79 2.83
C PHE A 95 6.84 0.15 4.13
N ILE A 96 7.55 0.42 5.23
CA ILE A 96 7.19 -0.04 6.59
C ILE A 96 6.44 1.04 7.36
N ASP A 97 6.90 2.29 7.33
CA ASP A 97 6.22 3.45 7.90
C ASP A 97 6.64 4.71 7.14
N ASN A 98 5.82 5.75 7.22
CA ASN A 98 6.16 7.12 6.84
C ASN A 98 6.03 8.05 8.06
N HIS A 99 6.12 9.37 7.83
CA HIS A 99 6.05 10.38 8.88
C HIS A 99 4.65 10.56 9.50
N ASP A 100 3.60 10.05 8.87
CA ASP A 100 2.21 10.06 9.34
C ASP A 100 1.85 8.75 10.04
N THR A 101 2.17 7.61 9.43
CA THR A 101 1.86 6.29 9.98
C THR A 101 2.69 5.99 11.23
N GLY A 102 3.98 6.33 11.22
CA GLY A 102 4.90 6.18 12.34
C GLY A 102 5.34 7.54 12.91
N SER A 103 6.62 7.63 13.30
CA SER A 103 7.21 8.85 13.86
C SER A 103 6.44 9.36 15.09
N SER A 104 6.40 10.69 15.28
CA SER A 104 5.65 11.36 16.34
C SER A 104 4.15 11.47 16.07
N GLN A 105 3.69 11.27 14.81
CA GLN A 105 2.27 11.30 14.47
C GLN A 105 1.56 10.00 14.87
N GLY A 106 2.16 8.85 14.52
CA GLY A 106 1.71 7.54 14.97
C GLY A 106 0.27 7.21 14.59
N HIS A 107 -0.21 7.65 13.43
CA HIS A 107 -1.60 7.41 13.01
C HIS A 107 -1.87 5.93 12.69
N TRP A 108 -0.85 5.19 12.25
CA TRP A 108 -0.98 3.78 11.90
C TRP A 108 0.37 3.04 12.02
N PRO A 109 0.94 2.97 13.23
CA PRO A 109 2.34 2.61 13.42
C PRO A 109 2.55 1.11 13.20
N PHE A 110 3.66 0.77 12.54
CA PHE A 110 4.11 -0.61 12.48
C PHE A 110 4.56 -1.08 13.88
N PRO A 111 4.41 -2.37 14.25
CA PRO A 111 4.89 -2.88 15.52
C PRO A 111 6.39 -2.66 15.72
N ASN A 112 6.76 -1.82 16.69
CA ASN A 112 8.15 -1.41 16.94
C ASN A 112 9.08 -2.58 17.30
N ASP A 113 8.55 -3.65 17.92
CA ASP A 113 9.30 -4.86 18.28
C ASP A 113 9.54 -5.80 17.08
N LYS A 114 9.02 -5.45 15.90
CA LYS A 114 9.16 -6.23 14.65
C LYS A 114 10.08 -5.56 13.63
N VAL A 115 10.70 -4.43 13.97
CA VAL A 115 11.63 -3.70 13.13
C VAL A 115 13.02 -3.77 13.76
N LEU A 116 14.03 -4.19 12.98
CA LEU A 116 15.42 -4.08 13.38
C LEU A 116 15.86 -2.62 13.17
N ILE A 117 16.32 -1.99 14.24
CA ILE A 117 16.86 -0.61 14.25
C ILE A 117 18.39 -0.69 14.20
#